data_AF-A0A7J5L132-F1
#
_entry.id   AF-A0A7J5L132-F1
#
_cell.length_a   1.000
_cell.length_b   1.000
_cell.length_c   1.000
_cell.angle_alpha   90.00
_cell.angle_beta   90.00
_cell.angle_gamma   90.00
#
_symmetry.space_group_name_H-M   'P 1'
#
loop_
_entity.id
_entity.type
_entity.pdbx_description
1 polymer ?
#
loop_
_entity_poly.entity_id
_entity_poly.type
_entity_poly.pdbx_seq_one_letter_code
_entity_poly.pdbx_strand_id
1 'polypeptide(L)'
;MNKYMGWVLYDEPSEGFSIDRHTGSPLSGYDFYTNGRSILNGGIRILVKASGVPVDSMTANHPPARESVPKGKEPKEGPMISREVRQRVNAFARESFKVKLLQEIEFDLLVCRLEGWNMESYVCEIKGLIDDIFQKMTDKERSKL
;
A
#
# COMPACT_ATOMS: atom_id res chain seq x y z
N MET A 1 25.75 -6.92 15.75
CA MET A 1 25.09 -7.01 14.44
C MET A 1 23.93 -6.03 14.44
N ASN A 2 24.00 -4.97 13.63
CA ASN A 2 22.99 -3.92 13.67
C ASN A 2 21.69 -4.42 13.02
N LYS A 3 20.57 -4.08 13.65
CA LYS A 3 19.24 -4.43 13.15
C LYS A 3 18.40 -3.18 12.97
N TYR A 4 17.63 -3.13 11.90
CA TYR A 4 16.61 -2.10 11.66
C TYR A 4 15.26 -2.79 11.52
N MET A 5 14.30 -2.48 12.41
CA MET A 5 12.95 -3.09 12.38
C MET A 5 12.98 -4.63 12.28
N GLY A 6 13.92 -5.26 13.00
CA GLY A 6 14.13 -6.71 12.99
C GLY A 6 14.99 -7.25 11.84
N TRP A 7 15.27 -6.46 10.81
CA TRP A 7 16.14 -6.83 9.69
C TRP A 7 17.61 -6.69 10.03
N VAL A 8 18.41 -7.68 9.64
CA VAL A 8 19.87 -7.63 9.79
C VAL A 8 20.47 -6.73 8.71
N LEU A 9 21.32 -5.79 9.12
CA LEU A 9 22.07 -4.90 8.24
C LEU A 9 23.45 -5.49 7.91
N TYR A 10 23.77 -5.57 6.64
CA TYR A 10 25.05 -6.04 6.11
C TYR A 10 25.75 -4.91 5.33
N ASP A 11 27.07 -4.90 5.37
CA ASP A 11 27.87 -3.99 4.55
C ASP A 11 27.98 -4.49 3.10
N GLU A 12 28.10 -5.80 2.91
CA GLU A 12 28.20 -6.46 1.60
C GLU A 12 27.25 -7.66 1.51
N PRO A 13 26.75 -8.01 0.31
CA PRO A 13 25.86 -9.13 0.13
C PRO A 13 26.62 -10.46 0.30
N SER A 14 26.02 -11.41 1.04
CA SER A 14 26.54 -12.76 1.16
C SER A 14 26.39 -13.54 -0.15
N GLU A 15 27.22 -14.58 -0.34
CA GLU A 15 27.18 -15.41 -1.55
C GLU A 15 25.79 -16.02 -1.77
N GLY A 16 25.29 -15.96 -3.00
CA GLY A 16 23.95 -16.43 -3.37
C GLY A 16 22.81 -15.43 -3.13
N PHE A 17 23.09 -14.24 -2.61
CA PHE A 17 22.11 -13.16 -2.49
C PHE A 17 22.20 -12.18 -3.68
N SER A 18 21.05 -11.75 -4.17
CA SER A 18 20.91 -10.77 -5.25
C SER A 18 19.88 -9.71 -4.90
N ILE A 19 19.97 -8.53 -5.54
CA ILE A 19 19.06 -7.42 -5.26
C ILE A 19 17.60 -7.79 -5.52
N ASP A 20 16.73 -7.58 -4.54
CA ASP A 20 15.30 -7.84 -4.63
C ASP A 20 14.62 -6.67 -5.34
N ARG A 21 14.24 -6.87 -6.61
CA ARG A 21 13.59 -5.85 -7.43
C ARG A 21 12.07 -5.77 -7.25
N HIS A 22 11.50 -6.67 -6.45
CA HIS A 22 10.06 -6.79 -6.25
C HIS A 22 9.59 -6.10 -4.98
N THR A 23 10.48 -5.37 -4.29
CA THR A 23 10.19 -4.64 -3.06
C THR A 23 10.30 -3.14 -3.25
N GLY A 24 9.57 -2.40 -2.41
CA GLY A 24 9.76 -0.96 -2.29
C GLY A 24 11.13 -0.60 -1.69
N SER A 25 11.41 0.70 -1.63
CA SER A 25 12.67 1.22 -1.08
C SER A 25 12.78 0.95 0.43
N PRO A 26 13.92 0.46 0.91
CA PRO A 26 14.15 0.17 2.33
C PRO A 26 14.58 1.43 3.12
N LEU A 27 15.22 1.21 4.27
CA LEU A 27 16.03 2.21 4.97
C LEU A 27 16.96 2.97 4.01
N SER A 28 17.00 4.29 4.14
CA SER A 28 17.87 5.15 3.30
C SER A 28 19.32 4.67 3.35
N GLY A 29 19.94 4.53 2.17
CA GLY A 29 21.32 4.06 2.02
C GLY A 29 21.48 2.53 2.08
N TYR A 30 20.38 1.77 2.05
CA TYR A 30 20.39 0.32 1.95
C TYR A 30 19.56 -0.15 0.75
N ASP A 31 19.78 -1.39 0.33
CA ASP A 31 19.01 -2.12 -0.68
C ASP A 31 18.61 -3.48 -0.11
N PHE A 32 17.43 -3.98 -0.51
CA PHE A 32 17.02 -5.34 -0.15
C PHE A 32 17.71 -6.36 -1.05
N TYR A 33 18.21 -7.42 -0.44
CA TYR A 33 18.77 -8.59 -1.13
C TYR A 33 18.01 -9.85 -0.73
N THR A 34 17.84 -10.78 -1.67
CA THR A 34 17.13 -12.05 -1.48
C THR A 34 17.98 -13.23 -1.94
N ASN A 35 17.77 -14.39 -1.33
CA ASN A 35 18.38 -15.67 -1.74
C ASN A 35 17.67 -16.33 -2.94
N GLY A 36 16.77 -15.61 -3.62
CA GLY A 36 16.07 -16.07 -4.83
C GLY A 36 14.86 -16.98 -4.57
N ARG A 37 14.55 -17.34 -3.33
CA ARG A 37 13.32 -18.06 -2.98
C ARG A 37 12.20 -17.09 -2.57
N SER A 38 10.95 -17.47 -2.83
CA SER A 38 9.78 -16.72 -2.34
C SER A 38 9.77 -16.68 -0.81
N ILE A 39 9.44 -15.51 -0.23
CA ILE A 39 9.32 -15.33 1.24
C ILE A 39 8.31 -16.32 1.84
N LEU A 40 7.23 -16.62 1.11
CA LEU A 40 6.22 -17.59 1.54
C LEU A 40 6.75 -19.04 1.62
N ASN A 41 7.85 -19.33 0.90
CA ASN A 41 8.49 -20.64 0.83
C ASN A 41 9.85 -20.66 1.56
N GLY A 42 9.99 -19.85 2.62
CA GLY A 42 11.21 -19.79 3.42
C GLY A 42 12.36 -19.01 2.76
N GLY A 43 12.05 -18.15 1.78
CA GLY A 43 12.99 -17.18 1.24
C GLY A 43 13.45 -16.19 2.31
N ILE A 44 14.73 -15.83 2.25
CA ILE A 44 15.36 -14.92 3.22
C ILE A 44 15.67 -13.61 2.50
N ARG A 45 15.32 -12.50 3.15
CA ARG A 45 15.67 -11.16 2.71
C ARG A 45 16.56 -10.48 3.75
N ILE A 46 17.52 -9.69 3.27
CA ILE A 46 18.48 -8.94 4.10
C ILE A 46 18.59 -7.51 3.58
N LEU A 47 19.11 -6.61 4.43
CA LEU A 47 19.43 -5.24 4.04
C LEU A 47 20.94 -5.10 3.87
N VAL A 48 21.36 -4.61 2.71
CA VAL A 48 22.77 -4.42 2.37
C VAL A 48 23.01 -2.95 2.04
N LYS A 49 24.13 -2.39 2.49
CA LYS A 49 24.49 -1.00 2.24
C LYS A 49 24.60 -0.73 0.72
N ALA A 50 23.92 0.32 0.26
CA ALA A 50 23.92 0.69 -1.15
C ALA A 50 25.26 1.33 -1.54
N SER A 51 25.88 0.84 -2.62
CA SER A 51 27.17 1.34 -3.11
C SER A 51 27.07 2.81 -3.52
N GLY A 52 27.90 3.67 -2.89
CA GLY A 52 27.99 5.09 -3.23
C GLY A 52 27.08 6.03 -2.43
N VAL A 53 26.36 5.53 -1.41
CA VAL A 53 25.58 6.37 -0.49
C VAL A 53 26.32 6.50 0.85
N PRO A 54 26.63 7.71 1.34
CA PRO A 54 27.08 7.92 2.70
C PRO A 54 25.96 7.48 3.66
N VAL A 55 26.16 6.37 4.36
CA VAL A 55 25.25 5.95 5.43
C VAL A 55 25.68 6.69 6.68
N ASP A 56 24.99 7.78 6.99
CA ASP A 56 25.15 8.43 8.30
C ASP A 56 24.67 7.46 9.38
N SER A 57 25.64 6.96 10.16
CA SER A 57 25.37 6.17 11.35
C SER A 57 24.43 6.95 12.26
N MET A 58 23.33 6.32 12.67
CA MET A 58 22.35 6.90 13.59
C MET A 58 23.01 7.55 14.80
N THR A 59 23.09 8.88 14.78
CA THR A 59 23.00 9.72 15.98
C THR A 59 21.84 10.66 15.76
N ALA A 60 20.78 10.44 16.53
CA ALA A 60 19.66 11.35 16.67
C ALA A 60 20.19 12.75 16.98
N ASN A 61 20.06 13.68 16.03
CA ASN A 61 19.96 15.13 16.19
C ASN A 61 19.78 15.71 14.78
N HIS A 62 18.55 16.08 14.40
CA HIS A 62 18.29 16.81 13.17
C HIS A 62 18.91 18.23 13.25
N PRO A 63 19.74 18.64 12.28
CA PRO A 63 19.81 20.03 11.84
C PRO A 63 18.85 20.23 10.65
N PRO A 64 18.37 21.46 10.40
CA PRO A 64 17.39 21.71 9.35
C PRO A 64 17.99 21.39 7.98
N ALA A 65 17.21 20.66 7.18
CA ALA A 65 17.56 20.21 5.85
C ALA A 65 18.03 21.39 4.98
N ARG A 66 19.27 21.32 4.49
CA ARG A 66 19.64 22.05 3.28
C ARG A 66 19.10 21.24 2.12
N GLU A 67 18.08 21.77 1.44
CA GLU A 67 17.58 21.24 0.17
C GLU A 67 18.71 21.30 -0.88
N SER A 68 19.48 20.23 -0.98
CA SER A 68 20.24 19.96 -2.19
C SER A 68 19.28 19.35 -3.20
N VAL A 69 18.77 20.18 -4.11
CA VAL A 69 18.02 19.77 -5.30
C VAL A 69 18.83 18.69 -6.03
N PRO A 70 18.36 17.42 -6.11
CA PRO A 70 19.05 16.43 -6.92
C PRO A 70 18.84 16.80 -8.39
N LYS A 71 19.95 17.08 -9.09
CA LYS A 71 19.99 17.20 -10.54
C LYS A 71 19.25 16.01 -11.17
N GLY A 72 18.34 16.34 -12.10
CA GLY A 72 17.38 15.43 -12.70
C GLY A 72 17.98 14.11 -13.17
N LYS A 73 17.46 13.02 -12.60
CA LYS A 73 17.28 11.78 -13.35
C LYS A 73 15.89 11.89 -13.95
N GLU A 74 15.76 11.71 -15.26
CA GLU A 74 14.44 11.52 -15.88
C GLU A 74 13.68 10.44 -15.09
N PRO A 75 12.41 10.67 -14.74
CA PRO A 75 11.63 9.67 -14.04
C PRO A 75 11.59 8.41 -14.90
N LYS A 76 12.22 7.32 -14.44
CA LYS A 76 12.01 6.01 -15.06
C LYS A 76 10.51 5.75 -15.08
N GLU A 77 9.96 5.59 -16.27
CA GLU A 77 8.52 5.51 -16.48
C GLU A 77 7.94 4.30 -15.73
N GLY A 78 7.29 4.56 -14.59
CA GLY A 78 6.49 3.57 -13.91
C GLY A 78 5.22 3.26 -14.72
N PRO A 79 4.70 2.03 -14.68
CA PRO A 79 3.51 1.63 -15.46
C PRO A 79 2.23 2.42 -15.14
N MET A 80 2.23 3.26 -14.09
CA MET A 80 1.10 4.05 -13.59
C MET A 80 1.02 5.49 -14.16
N ILE A 81 1.84 5.88 -15.13
CA ILE A 81 1.88 7.28 -15.60
C ILE A 81 0.73 7.59 -16.57
N SER A 82 0.33 6.64 -17.42
CA SER A 82 -0.70 6.92 -18.43
C SER A 82 -2.07 7.14 -17.78
N ARG A 83 -2.74 8.24 -18.15
CA ARG A 83 -4.08 8.59 -17.65
C ARG A 83 -5.08 7.45 -17.89
N GLU A 84 -4.96 6.79 -19.03
CA GLU A 84 -5.82 5.67 -19.44
C GLU A 84 -5.63 4.44 -18.55
N VAL A 85 -4.39 4.08 -18.22
CA VAL A 85 -4.12 2.97 -17.29
C VAL A 85 -4.67 3.29 -15.90
N ARG A 86 -4.47 4.52 -15.40
CA ARG A 86 -5.04 4.95 -14.10
C ARG A 86 -6.57 4.89 -14.10
N GLN A 87 -7.22 5.38 -15.16
CA GLN A 87 -8.68 5.32 -15.27
C GLN A 87 -9.20 3.88 -15.28
N ARG A 88 -8.54 2.98 -16.03
CA ARG A 88 -8.92 1.56 -16.07
C ARG A 88 -8.74 0.89 -14.71
N VAL A 89 -7.60 1.12 -14.04
CA VAL A 89 -7.35 0.54 -12.71
C VAL A 89 -8.35 1.07 -11.68
N ASN A 90 -8.67 2.37 -11.70
CA ASN A 90 -9.66 2.95 -10.79
C ASN A 90 -11.07 2.41 -11.05
N ALA A 91 -11.47 2.25 -12.32
CA ALA A 91 -12.74 1.64 -12.68
C ALA A 91 -12.81 0.19 -12.19
N PHE A 92 -11.75 -0.59 -12.41
CA PHE A 92 -11.65 -1.96 -11.93
C PHE A 92 -11.73 -2.05 -10.40
N ALA A 93 -11.03 -1.16 -9.68
CA ALA A 93 -11.09 -1.10 -8.22
C ALA A 93 -12.50 -0.76 -7.74
N ARG A 94 -13.20 0.16 -8.41
CA ARG A 94 -14.58 0.53 -8.07
C ARG A 94 -15.56 -0.62 -8.28
N GLU A 95 -15.46 -1.36 -9.39
CA GLU A 95 -16.29 -2.55 -9.62
C GLU A 95 -15.97 -3.67 -8.64
N SER A 96 -14.68 -3.92 -8.37
CA SER A 96 -14.26 -4.91 -7.38
C SER A 96 -14.82 -4.59 -5.98
N PHE A 97 -14.82 -3.32 -5.61
CA PHE A 97 -15.39 -2.88 -4.34
C PHE A 97 -16.91 -3.09 -4.27
N LYS A 98 -17.64 -2.79 -5.35
CA LYS A 98 -19.09 -3.05 -5.41
C LYS A 98 -19.41 -4.53 -5.22
N VAL A 99 -18.67 -5.42 -5.88
CA VAL A 99 -18.85 -6.87 -5.74
C VAL A 99 -18.63 -7.28 -4.28
N LYS A 100 -17.55 -6.81 -3.65
CA LYS A 100 -17.29 -7.11 -2.24
C LYS A 100 -18.42 -6.63 -1.34
N LEU A 101 -18.89 -5.40 -1.52
CA LEU A 101 -20.01 -4.86 -0.72
C LEU A 101 -21.27 -5.71 -0.86
N LEU A 102 -21.59 -6.16 -2.08
CA LEU A 102 -22.74 -7.03 -2.31
C LEU A 102 -22.58 -8.41 -1.65
N GLN A 103 -21.38 -8.98 -1.67
CA GLN A 103 -21.12 -10.27 -0.99
C GLN A 103 -21.32 -10.18 0.53
N GLU A 104 -20.89 -9.08 1.16
CA GLU A 104 -21.12 -8.86 2.59
C GLU A 104 -22.62 -8.72 2.90
N ILE A 105 -23.36 -7.98 2.08
CA ILE A 105 -24.83 -7.84 2.22
C ILE A 105 -25.53 -9.20 2.01
N GLU A 106 -25.10 -9.99 1.03
CA GLU A 106 -25.65 -11.32 0.76
C GLU A 106 -25.44 -12.26 1.95
N PHE A 107 -24.24 -12.25 2.55
CA PHE A 107 -23.96 -13.03 3.74
C PHE A 107 -24.87 -12.63 4.90
N ASP A 108 -25.05 -11.33 5.15
CA ASP A 108 -25.86 -10.87 6.27
C ASP A 108 -27.36 -11.15 6.04
N LEU A 109 -27.82 -11.13 4.79
CA LEU A 109 -29.17 -11.60 4.42
C LEU A 109 -29.37 -13.10 4.70
N LEU A 110 -28.33 -13.91 4.52
CA LEU A 110 -28.36 -15.31 4.92
C LEU A 110 -28.47 -15.45 6.44
N VAL A 111 -27.74 -14.64 7.21
CA VAL A 111 -27.88 -14.57 8.68
C VAL A 111 -29.30 -14.16 9.07
N CYS A 112 -29.86 -13.12 8.46
CA CYS A 112 -31.24 -12.68 8.67
C CYS A 112 -32.23 -13.85 8.46
N ARG A 113 -32.04 -14.63 7.40
CA ARG A 113 -32.88 -15.80 7.13
C ARG A 113 -32.76 -16.88 8.21
N LEU A 114 -31.54 -17.18 8.67
CA LEU A 114 -31.28 -18.20 9.69
C LEU A 114 -31.85 -17.81 11.05
N GLU A 115 -31.79 -16.52 11.39
CA GLU A 115 -32.25 -15.97 12.67
C GLU A 115 -33.72 -15.54 12.66
N GLY A 116 -34.38 -15.62 11.50
CA GLY A 116 -35.79 -15.24 11.34
C GLY A 116 -36.04 -13.73 11.33
N TRP A 117 -35.03 -12.93 11.00
CA TRP A 117 -35.15 -11.49 10.85
C TRP A 117 -35.81 -11.10 9.53
N ASN A 118 -36.48 -9.94 9.52
CA ASN A 118 -37.13 -9.43 8.32
C ASN A 118 -36.09 -8.86 7.35
N MET A 119 -35.81 -9.61 6.28
CA MET A 119 -34.86 -9.22 5.23
C MET A 119 -35.25 -7.93 4.49
N GLU A 120 -36.55 -7.64 4.33
CA GLU A 120 -37.02 -6.43 3.65
C GLU A 120 -36.70 -5.17 4.46
N SER A 121 -36.97 -5.20 5.77
CA SER A 121 -36.59 -4.13 6.71
C SER A 121 -35.08 -3.88 6.65
N TYR A 122 -34.30 -4.96 6.75
CA TYR A 122 -32.84 -4.88 6.67
C TYR A 122 -32.35 -4.19 5.38
N VAL A 123 -32.86 -4.60 4.21
CA VAL A 123 -32.47 -3.97 2.93
C VAL A 123 -32.89 -2.50 2.88
N CYS A 124 -34.06 -2.16 3.41
CA CYS A 124 -34.52 -0.77 3.48
C CYS A 124 -33.61 0.09 4.38
N GLU A 125 -33.16 -0.44 5.51
CA GLU A 125 -32.22 0.24 6.41
C GLU A 125 -30.86 0.48 5.72
N ILE A 126 -30.31 -0.53 5.04
CA ILE A 126 -29.06 -0.39 4.27
C ILE A 126 -29.20 0.68 3.19
N LYS A 127 -30.33 0.72 2.47
CA LYS A 127 -30.59 1.76 1.45
C LYS A 127 -30.63 3.15 2.07
N GLY A 128 -31.31 3.31 3.20
CA GLY A 128 -31.34 4.58 3.95
C GLY A 128 -29.94 5.05 4.36
N LEU A 129 -29.09 4.14 4.85
CA LEU A 129 -27.70 4.47 5.21
C LEU A 129 -26.88 4.92 3.99
N ILE A 130 -27.07 4.29 2.82
CA ILE A 130 -26.41 4.68 1.58
C ILE A 130 -26.88 6.09 1.14
N ASP A 131 -28.19 6.34 1.19
CA ASP A 131 -28.77 7.63 0.82
C ASP A 131 -28.29 8.75 1.77
N ASP A 132 -28.19 8.48 3.06
CA ASP A 132 -27.63 9.41 4.06
C ASP A 132 -26.16 9.76 3.79
N ILE A 133 -25.35 8.76 3.42
CA ILE A 133 -23.95 8.99 3.03
C ILE A 133 -23.89 9.88 1.79
N PHE A 134 -24.73 9.60 0.79
CA PHE A 134 -24.81 10.41 -0.42
C PHE A 134 -25.21 11.85 -0.11
N GLN A 135 -26.28 12.05 0.67
CA GLN A 135 -26.77 13.37 1.06
C GLN A 135 -25.69 14.18 1.78
N LYS A 136 -25.03 13.59 2.79
CA LYS A 136 -23.91 14.21 3.54
C LYS A 136 -22.78 14.68 2.63
N MET A 137 -22.43 13.89 1.60
CA MET A 137 -21.40 14.27 0.64
C MET A 137 -21.85 15.45 -0.22
N THR A 138 -23.10 15.44 -0.72
CA THR A 138 -23.62 16.52 -1.56
C THR A 138 -23.80 17.84 -0.80
N ASP A 139 -24.19 17.78 0.47
CA ASP A 139 -24.35 18.98 1.30
C ASP A 139 -22.99 19.62 1.64
N LYS A 140 -21.96 18.79 1.86
CA LYS A 140 -20.58 19.26 2.05
C LYS A 140 -20.01 19.92 0.81
N GLU A 141 -20.40 19.48 -0.38
CA GLU A 141 -20.02 20.11 -1.65
C GLU A 141 -20.74 21.45 -1.84
N ARG A 142 -22.04 21.52 -1.54
CA ARG A 142 -22.82 22.77 -1.59
C ARG A 142 -22.33 23.82 -0.60
N SER A 143 -21.92 23.42 0.60
CA SER A 143 -21.37 24.33 1.62
C SER A 143 -20.00 24.94 1.27
N LYS A 144 -19.33 24.45 0.22
CA LYS A 144 -18.03 24.97 -0.24
C LYS A 144 -18.13 25.94 -1.41
N LEU A 145 -19.33 26.09 -1.98
CA LEU A 145 -19.67 27.06 -3.02
C LEU A 145 -20.22 28.33 -2.37
#